data_AF-A0A368LJD5-F1
#
_entry.id   AF-A0A368LJD5-F1
#
_cell.length_a   1.000
_cell.length_b   1.000
_cell.length_c   1.000
_cell.angle_alpha   90.00
_cell.angle_beta   90.00
_cell.angle_gamma   90.00
#
_symmetry.space_group_name_H-M   'P 1'
#
loop_
_entity.id
_entity.type
_entity.pdbx_description
1 polymer ?
#
loop_
_entity_poly.entity_id
_entity_poly.type
_entity_poly.pdbx_seq_one_letter_code
_entity_poly.pdbx_strand_id
1 'polypeptide(L)'
;MKQSDLIKRFYTLTVKSTELAKKISTHIDEVRVAGIQIDHLMVAYHNDEIIRLSSDIQKMHRQREQISNKFGVSSSDFFEKVIKRLPEKMMHTMYRANKKLNDELLICKDKMEEQQRLMEQQHAILSEAMSHASFEIKA
;
A
#
# COMPACT_ATOMS: atom_id res chain seq x y z
N MET A 1 -19.70 22.97 -5.94
CA MET A 1 -19.58 21.89 -4.94
C MET A 1 -19.27 22.54 -3.59
N LYS A 2 -19.98 22.21 -2.51
CA LYS A 2 -19.80 22.90 -1.22
C LYS A 2 -18.52 22.42 -0.52
N GLN A 3 -17.92 23.24 0.34
CA GLN A 3 -16.71 22.86 1.10
C GLN A 3 -16.94 21.61 1.97
N SER A 4 -18.14 21.48 2.55
CA SER A 4 -18.54 20.29 3.30
C SER A 4 -18.53 19.01 2.46
N ASP A 5 -18.89 19.09 1.18
CA ASP A 5 -18.88 17.94 0.26
C ASP A 5 -17.44 17.51 -0.07
N LEU A 6 -16.53 18.49 -0.22
CA LEU A 6 -15.10 18.22 -0.43
C LEU A 6 -14.47 17.50 0.77
N ILE A 7 -14.77 17.92 2.00
CA ILE A 7 -14.28 17.28 3.23
C ILE A 7 -14.83 15.86 3.35
N LYS A 8 -16.13 15.66 3.11
CA LYS A 8 -16.75 14.32 3.09
C LYS A 8 -16.08 13.42 2.05
N ARG A 9 -15.84 13.94 0.85
CA ARG A 9 -15.16 13.19 -0.21
C ARG A 9 -13.73 12.83 0.17
N PHE A 10 -12.98 13.75 0.79
CA PHE A 10 -11.64 13.48 1.30
C PHE A 10 -11.67 12.32 2.30
N TYR A 11 -12.58 12.38 3.28
CA TYR A 11 -12.79 11.32 4.26
C TYR A 11 -13.08 9.97 3.60
N THR A 12 -14.02 9.92 2.67
CA THR A 12 -14.37 8.69 1.96
C THR A 12 -13.18 8.13 1.18
N LEU A 13 -12.39 8.97 0.52
CA LEU A 13 -11.17 8.54 -0.17
C LEU A 13 -10.13 7.99 0.81
N THR A 14 -9.97 8.60 1.98
CA THR A 14 -9.06 8.10 3.03
C THR A 14 -9.49 6.71 3.51
N VAL A 15 -10.76 6.54 3.87
CA VAL A 15 -11.29 5.24 4.35
C VAL A 15 -11.16 4.16 3.28
N LYS A 16 -11.54 4.45 2.03
CA LYS A 16 -11.38 3.50 0.92
C LYS A 16 -9.92 3.13 0.69
N SER A 17 -9.00 4.09 0.74
CA SER A 17 -7.56 3.78 0.64
C SER A 17 -7.09 2.87 1.77
N THR A 18 -7.63 3.01 2.99
CA THR A 18 -7.31 2.11 4.11
C THR A 18 -7.79 0.68 3.82
N GLU A 19 -8.99 0.52 3.27
CA GLU A 19 -9.52 -0.80 2.89
C GLU A 19 -8.67 -1.44 1.78
N LEU A 20 -8.23 -0.67 0.79
CA LEU A 20 -7.33 -1.18 -0.25
C LEU A 20 -5.96 -1.54 0.31
N ALA A 21 -5.40 -0.73 1.22
CA ALA A 21 -4.12 -1.04 1.86
C ALA A 21 -4.19 -2.36 2.64
N LYS A 22 -5.28 -2.61 3.36
CA LYS A 22 -5.51 -3.91 4.02
C LYS A 22 -5.52 -5.07 3.03
N LYS A 23 -6.19 -4.92 1.89
CA LYS A 23 -6.20 -5.95 0.85
C LYS A 23 -4.82 -6.20 0.27
N ILE A 24 -4.03 -5.15 0.04
CA ILE A 24 -2.63 -5.28 -0.38
C ILE A 24 -1.83 -6.06 0.66
N SER A 25 -1.96 -5.71 1.95
CA SER A 25 -1.31 -6.41 3.05
C SER A 25 -1.64 -7.90 3.08
N THR A 26 -2.91 -8.27 2.85
CA THR A 26 -3.33 -9.68 2.70
C THR A 26 -2.69 -10.32 1.48
N HIS A 27 -2.72 -9.69 0.31
CA HIS A 27 -2.11 -10.27 -0.89
C HIS A 27 -0.59 -10.46 -0.75
N ILE A 28 0.12 -9.59 -0.03
CA ILE A 28 1.55 -9.79 0.25
C ILE A 28 1.76 -11.04 1.12
N ASP A 29 0.89 -11.31 2.10
CA ASP A 29 0.96 -12.55 2.87
C ASP A 29 0.66 -13.77 1.99
N GLU A 30 -0.32 -13.68 1.10
CA GLU A 30 -0.66 -14.78 0.18
C GLU A 30 0.47 -15.07 -0.84
N VAL A 31 1.22 -14.04 -1.28
CA VAL A 31 2.44 -14.24 -2.09
C VAL A 31 3.45 -15.11 -1.33
N ARG A 32 3.61 -14.91 -0.02
CA ARG A 32 4.51 -15.73 0.80
C ARG A 32 4.04 -17.17 0.90
N VAL A 33 2.75 -17.37 1.16
CA VAL A 33 2.14 -18.71 1.27
C VAL A 33 2.29 -19.47 -0.04
N ALA A 34 1.91 -18.84 -1.17
CA ALA A 34 2.05 -19.43 -2.49
C ALA A 34 3.52 -19.71 -2.85
N GLY A 35 4.44 -18.81 -2.47
CA GLY A 35 5.88 -19.00 -2.68
C GLY A 35 6.44 -20.21 -1.93
N ILE A 36 6.00 -20.47 -0.70
CA ILE A 36 6.37 -21.67 0.07
C ILE A 36 5.82 -22.93 -0.60
N GLN A 37 4.64 -22.86 -1.20
CA GLN A 37 4.00 -23.97 -1.91
C GLN A 37 4.54 -24.17 -3.33
N ILE A 38 5.45 -23.30 -3.80
CA ILE A 38 5.99 -23.31 -5.18
C ILE A 38 4.85 -23.12 -6.21
N ASP A 39 3.76 -22.47 -5.81
CA ASP A 39 2.65 -22.14 -6.71
C ASP A 39 2.93 -20.82 -7.43
N HIS A 40 3.68 -20.92 -8.52
CA HIS A 40 4.08 -19.75 -9.31
C HIS A 40 2.89 -19.02 -9.95
N LEU A 41 1.77 -19.71 -10.22
CA LEU A 41 0.58 -19.08 -10.78
C LEU A 41 -0.11 -18.21 -9.74
N MET A 42 -0.23 -18.70 -8.50
CA MET A 42 -0.80 -17.92 -7.40
C MET A 42 0.10 -16.75 -6.98
N VAL A 43 1.42 -16.93 -7.00
CA VAL A 43 2.37 -15.82 -6.80
C VAL A 43 2.14 -14.71 -7.84
N ALA A 44 2.04 -15.07 -9.12
CA ALA A 44 1.79 -14.10 -10.19
C ALA A 44 0.44 -13.39 -10.01
N TYR A 45 -0.62 -14.14 -9.73
CA TYR A 45 -1.96 -13.60 -9.49
C TYR A 45 -1.98 -12.57 -8.35
N HIS A 46 -1.38 -12.89 -7.20
CA HIS A 46 -1.37 -11.98 -6.06
C HIS A 46 -0.49 -10.74 -6.31
N ASN A 47 0.62 -10.88 -7.04
CA ASN A 47 1.43 -9.75 -7.46
C ASN A 47 0.65 -8.79 -8.37
N ASP A 48 -0.10 -9.32 -9.34
CA ASP A 48 -0.94 -8.50 -10.23
C ASP A 48 -2.02 -7.73 -9.43
N GLU A 49 -2.65 -8.39 -8.45
CA GLU A 49 -3.61 -7.74 -7.56
C GLU A 49 -2.96 -6.65 -6.70
N ILE A 50 -1.75 -6.86 -6.17
CA ILE A 50 -0.99 -5.84 -5.44
C ILE A 50 -0.73 -4.62 -6.33
N ILE A 51 -0.29 -4.82 -7.57
CA ILE A 51 -0.03 -3.74 -8.53
C ILE A 51 -1.31 -2.96 -8.83
N ARG A 52 -2.40 -3.68 -9.14
CA ARG A 52 -3.71 -3.07 -9.45
C ARG A 52 -4.22 -2.23 -8.28
N LEU A 53 -4.23 -2.78 -7.07
CA LEU A 53 -4.69 -2.09 -5.86
C LEU A 53 -3.80 -0.90 -5.50
N SER A 54 -2.49 -1.02 -5.68
CA SER A 54 -1.53 0.08 -5.46
C SER A 54 -1.79 1.25 -6.41
N SER A 55 -2.10 0.96 -7.68
CA SER A 55 -2.52 1.98 -8.66
C SER A 55 -3.78 2.72 -8.20
N ASP A 56 -4.76 2.00 -7.65
CA ASP A 56 -5.99 2.61 -7.16
C ASP A 56 -5.76 3.49 -5.91
N ILE A 57 -4.90 3.08 -4.98
CA ILE A 57 -4.47 3.94 -3.86
C ILE A 57 -3.79 5.20 -4.38
N GLN A 58 -2.92 5.10 -5.38
CA GLN A 58 -2.24 6.25 -5.97
C GLN A 58 -3.23 7.22 -6.63
N LYS A 59 -4.23 6.70 -7.36
CA LYS A 59 -5.31 7.53 -7.92
C LYS A 59 -6.09 8.26 -6.82
N MET A 60 -6.44 7.56 -5.74
CA MET A 60 -7.14 8.18 -4.60
C MET A 60 -6.27 9.22 -3.88
N HIS A 61 -4.96 8.99 -3.79
CA HIS A 61 -4.01 9.97 -3.25
C HIS A 61 -4.01 11.25 -4.09
N ARG A 62 -3.86 11.15 -5.42
CA ARG A 62 -3.95 12.32 -6.31
C ARG A 62 -5.29 13.06 -6.19
N GLN A 63 -6.40 12.32 -6.02
CA GLN A 63 -7.70 12.94 -5.77
C GLN A 63 -7.77 13.68 -4.44
N ARG A 64 -7.14 13.16 -3.37
CA ARG A 64 -7.02 13.88 -2.09
C ARG A 64 -6.17 15.14 -2.25
N GLU A 65 -5.06 15.08 -2.97
CA GLU A 65 -4.23 16.26 -3.27
C GLU A 65 -5.02 17.33 -4.03
N GLN A 66 -5.80 16.93 -5.05
CA GLN A 66 -6.68 17.84 -5.78
C GLN A 66 -7.73 18.49 -4.87
N ILE A 67 -8.23 17.77 -3.86
CA ILE A 67 -9.14 18.34 -2.87
C ILE A 67 -8.38 19.36 -2.01
N SER A 68 -7.20 19.02 -1.48
CA SER A 68 -6.38 19.94 -0.69
C SER A 68 -6.09 21.24 -1.45
N ASN A 69 -5.74 21.13 -2.73
CA ASN A 69 -5.47 22.28 -3.60
C ASN A 69 -6.71 23.19 -3.78
N LYS A 70 -7.93 22.63 -3.76
CA LYS A 70 -9.17 23.43 -3.79
C LYS A 70 -9.41 24.26 -2.52
N PHE A 71 -8.73 23.91 -1.42
CA PHE A 71 -8.69 24.74 -0.20
C PHE A 71 -7.47 25.68 -0.18
N GLY A 72 -6.68 25.74 -1.25
CA GLY A 72 -5.50 26.59 -1.33
C GLY A 72 -4.34 26.13 -0.45
N VAL A 73 -4.29 24.83 -0.12
CA VAL A 73 -3.25 24.25 0.74
C VAL A 73 -2.64 23.02 0.11
N SER A 74 -1.38 22.74 0.44
CA SER A 74 -0.73 21.48 0.08
C SER A 74 -1.39 20.30 0.80
N SER A 75 -1.14 19.09 0.29
CA SER A 75 -1.62 17.87 0.94
C SER A 75 -1.01 17.67 2.34
N SER A 76 0.25 18.06 2.54
CA SER A 76 0.92 18.02 3.85
C SER A 76 0.24 18.92 4.88
N ASP A 77 -0.21 20.10 4.44
CA ASP A 77 -0.74 21.13 5.34
C ASP A 77 -2.25 21.00 5.54
N PHE A 78 -2.91 20.13 4.78
CA PHE A 78 -4.37 20.02 4.78
C PHE A 78 -4.95 19.71 6.17
N PHE A 79 -4.30 18.83 6.93
CA PHE A 79 -4.74 18.52 8.28
C PHE A 79 -4.60 19.71 9.23
N GLU A 80 -3.48 20.43 9.16
CA GLU A 80 -3.19 21.58 10.01
C GLU A 80 -4.09 22.78 9.69
N LYS A 81 -4.27 23.09 8.40
CA LYS A 81 -4.92 24.31 7.95
C LYS A 81 -6.42 24.18 7.73
N VAL A 82 -6.92 22.97 7.44
CA VAL A 82 -8.34 22.71 7.15
C VAL A 82 -8.97 21.85 8.24
N ILE A 83 -8.42 20.66 8.53
CA ILE A 83 -9.06 19.70 9.43
C ILE A 83 -9.14 20.18 10.87
N LYS A 84 -8.10 20.87 11.38
CA LYS A 84 -8.11 21.45 12.73
C LYS A 84 -9.20 22.50 12.97
N ARG A 85 -9.74 23.10 11.90
CA ARG A 85 -10.80 24.12 12.00
C ARG A 85 -12.22 23.53 11.99
N LEU A 86 -12.34 22.21 11.83
CA LEU A 86 -13.62 21.51 11.86
C LEU A 86 -14.11 21.32 13.29
N PRO A 87 -15.43 21.07 13.49
CA PRO A 87 -15.94 20.66 14.79
C PRO A 87 -15.15 19.47 15.35
N GLU A 88 -14.86 19.49 16.64
CA GLU A 88 -13.95 18.56 17.33
C GLU A 88 -14.19 17.09 16.98
N LYS A 89 -15.45 16.64 17.02
CA LYS A 89 -15.84 15.27 16.64
C LYS A 89 -15.42 14.90 15.22
N MET A 90 -15.57 15.82 14.27
CA MET A 90 -15.20 15.63 12.87
C MET A 90 -13.69 15.65 12.68
N MET A 91 -13.00 16.59 13.35
CA MET A 91 -11.54 16.66 13.39
C MET A 91 -10.95 15.32 13.87
N HIS A 92 -11.38 14.81 15.02
CA HIS A 92 -10.90 13.52 15.54
C HIS A 92 -11.19 12.34 14.61
N THR A 93 -12.36 12.34 13.97
CA THR A 93 -12.74 11.30 13.00
C THR A 93 -11.79 11.29 11.80
N MET A 94 -11.45 12.46 11.27
CA MET A 94 -10.52 12.63 10.16
C MET A 94 -9.10 12.20 10.54
N TYR A 95 -8.59 12.65 11.70
CA TYR A 95 -7.27 12.25 12.19
C TYR A 95 -7.17 10.75 12.40
N ARG A 96 -8.21 10.12 12.98
CA ARG A 96 -8.23 8.67 13.18
C ARG A 96 -8.22 7.91 11.86
N ALA A 97 -8.98 8.36 10.86
CA ALA A 97 -8.98 7.72 9.54
C ALA A 97 -7.62 7.86 8.84
N ASN A 98 -7.00 9.04 8.93
CA ASN A 98 -5.68 9.26 8.34
C ASN A 98 -4.58 8.47 9.03
N LYS A 99 -4.61 8.41 10.37
CA LYS A 99 -3.69 7.58 11.14
C LYS A 99 -3.82 6.12 10.73
N LYS A 100 -5.05 5.59 10.67
CA LYS A 100 -5.30 4.22 10.21
C LYS A 100 -4.75 3.97 8.80
N LEU A 101 -4.96 4.89 7.86
CA LEU A 101 -4.38 4.76 6.52
C LEU A 101 -2.85 4.67 6.57
N ASN A 102 -2.19 5.56 7.31
CA ASN A 102 -0.73 5.56 7.43
C ASN A 102 -0.20 4.29 8.10
N ASP A 103 -0.86 3.83 9.17
CA ASP A 103 -0.49 2.59 9.87
C ASP A 103 -0.58 1.39 8.91
N GLU A 104 -1.65 1.28 8.12
CA GLU A 104 -1.80 0.18 7.13
C GLU A 104 -0.80 0.28 5.97
N LEU A 105 -0.48 1.49 5.50
CA LEU A 105 0.54 1.68 4.46
C LEU A 105 1.94 1.32 4.97
N LEU A 106 2.24 1.61 6.25
CA LEU A 106 3.48 1.21 6.89
C LEU A 106 3.58 -0.32 6.97
N ILE A 107 2.51 -0.99 7.40
CA ILE A 107 2.46 -2.46 7.40
C ILE A 107 2.71 -3.03 6.00
N CYS A 108 2.08 -2.46 4.97
CA CYS A 108 2.33 -2.89 3.59
C CYS A 108 3.80 -2.73 3.21
N LYS A 109 4.39 -1.57 3.53
CA LYS A 109 5.79 -1.28 3.25
C LYS A 109 6.71 -2.30 3.94
N ASP A 110 6.56 -2.50 5.24
CA ASP A 110 7.39 -3.42 6.02
C ASP A 110 7.29 -4.86 5.47
N LYS A 111 6.08 -5.28 5.08
CA LYS A 111 5.87 -6.59 4.46
C LYS A 111 6.51 -6.71 3.08
N MET A 112 6.46 -5.66 2.26
CA MET A 112 7.12 -5.65 0.94
C MET A 112 8.63 -5.67 1.06
N GLU A 113 9.21 -4.90 2.00
CA GLU A 113 10.65 -4.90 2.26
C GLU A 113 11.14 -6.28 2.71
N GLU A 114 10.39 -6.92 3.62
CA GLU A 114 10.70 -8.29 4.02
C GLU A 114 10.54 -9.30 2.88
N GLN A 115 9.52 -9.15 2.03
CA GLN A 115 9.33 -10.02 0.87
C GLN A 115 10.47 -9.89 -0.13
N GLN A 116 10.94 -8.66 -0.38
CA GLN A 116 12.08 -8.39 -1.23
C GLN A 116 13.35 -9.08 -0.67
N ARG A 117 13.61 -8.93 0.62
CA ARG A 117 14.75 -9.58 1.29
C ARG A 117 14.72 -11.10 1.13
N LEU A 118 13.55 -11.73 1.27
CA LEU A 118 13.38 -13.17 1.09
C LEU A 118 13.63 -13.60 -0.36
N MET A 119 13.14 -12.83 -1.34
CA MET A 119 13.37 -13.12 -2.77
C MET A 119 14.85 -13.02 -3.15
N GLU A 120 15.57 -12.02 -2.62
CA GLU A 120 17.01 -11.87 -2.81
C GLU A 120 17.77 -13.08 -2.25
N GLN A 121 17.39 -13.57 -1.07
CA GLN A 121 17.97 -14.78 -0.47
C GLN A 121 17.68 -16.04 -1.30
N GLN A 122 16.44 -16.21 -1.78
CA GLN A 122 16.07 -17.33 -2.64
C GLN A 122 16.86 -17.32 -3.96
N HIS A 123 17.03 -16.14 -4.57
CA HIS A 123 17.81 -15.99 -5.79
C HIS A 123 19.29 -16.36 -5.57
N ALA A 124 19.88 -15.97 -4.43
CA ALA A 124 21.25 -16.34 -4.10
C ALA A 124 21.43 -17.86 -3.98
N ILE A 125 20.53 -18.54 -3.25
CA ILE A 125 20.55 -20.00 -3.08
C ILE A 125 20.37 -20.71 -4.42
N LEU A 126 19.44 -20.26 -5.26
CA LEU A 126 19.22 -20.84 -6.59
C LEU A 126 20.45 -20.66 -7.50
N SER A 127 21.08 -19.49 -7.46
CA SER A 127 22.31 -19.23 -8.22
C SER A 127 23.46 -20.13 -7.79
N GLU A 128 23.61 -20.37 -6.49
CA GLU A 128 24.60 -21.31 -5.95
C GLU A 128 24.30 -22.74 -6.40
N ALA A 129 23.06 -23.20 -6.26
CA ALA A 129 22.63 -24.53 -6.71
C ALA A 129 22.85 -24.75 -8.21
N MET A 130 22.54 -23.75 -9.04
CA MET A 130 22.80 -23.80 -10.49
C MET A 130 24.30 -23.89 -10.82
N SER A 131 25.14 -23.19 -10.05
CA SER A 131 26.60 -23.26 -10.20
C SER A 131 27.12 -24.67 -9.90
N HIS A 132 26.66 -25.28 -8.80
CA HIS A 132 27.00 -26.66 -8.43
C HIS A 132 26.53 -27.66 -9.49
N ALA A 133 25.27 -27.59 -9.93
CA ALA A 133 24.74 -28.48 -10.96
C ALA A 133 25.51 -28.33 -12.29
N SER A 134 25.90 -27.10 -12.64
CA SER A 134 26.71 -26.84 -13.85
C SER A 134 28.12 -27.40 -13.77
N PHE A 135 28.68 -27.54 -12.56
CA PHE A 135 29.98 -28.18 -12.35
C PHE A 135 29.88 -29.70 -12.57
N GLU A 136 28.82 -30.34 -12.05
CA GLU A 136 28.59 -31.78 -12.23
C GLU A 136 28.33 -32.16 -13.70
N ILE A 137 27.65 -31.31 -14.47
CA ILE A 137 27.42 -31.55 -15.91
C ILE A 137 28.73 -31.49 -16.73
N LYS A 138 29.75 -30.77 -16.23
CA LYS A 138 31.04 -30.59 -16.92
C LYS A 138 32.12 -31.58 -16.48
N ALA A 139 31.88 -32.38 -15.44
CA ALA A 139 32.77 -33.41 -14.93
C ALA A 139 32.50 -34.77 -15.60
#